data_AF-A0A5R1NQG1-F1
#
_entry.id   AF-A0A5R1NQG1-F1
#
_cell.length_a   1.000
_cell.length_b   1.000
_cell.length_c   1.000
_cell.angle_alpha   90.00
_cell.angle_beta   90.00
_cell.angle_gamma   90.00
#
_symmetry.space_group_name_H-M   'P 1'
#
loop_
_entity.id
_entity.type
_entity.pdbx_description
1 polymer ?
#
loop_
_entity_poly.entity_id
_entity_poly.type
_entity_poly.pdbx_seq_one_letter_code
_entity_poly.pdbx_strand_id
1 'polypeptide(L)'
;MTKSASQQHLRALIGLLAAAALLTGCAQSEPSASPMPSATSSEAATGSPATGTPPTEEQTAWAGDVCSSTSTLKTDVQGLVSTVAAGGDDVSARLNTQMETIKDSAAALAATIKAVPRGSEDDPEVSAVRQSSDNLGSAISDLEASVASVEGATGTGLVVALGSVAGDAGASLTALASTVTAIGAAAADGTSTVGQAFDAAPECSSLTR
;
A
#
# COMPACT_ATOMS: atom_id res chain seq x y z
N MET A 1 21.61 44.88 -20.84
CA MET A 1 22.52 43.87 -20.24
C MET A 1 22.82 44.29 -18.81
N THR A 2 22.17 43.68 -17.81
CA THR A 2 22.66 43.57 -16.43
C THR A 2 22.03 42.34 -15.81
N LYS A 3 22.87 41.54 -15.17
CA LYS A 3 22.71 40.13 -14.81
C LYS A 3 22.52 40.02 -13.29
N SER A 4 21.61 39.13 -12.88
CA SER A 4 21.58 38.30 -11.67
C SER A 4 22.09 38.86 -10.33
N ALA A 5 21.21 39.00 -9.34
CA ALA A 5 21.60 39.00 -7.92
C ALA A 5 20.45 38.76 -6.90
N SER A 6 19.49 37.84 -7.13
CA SER A 6 18.49 37.54 -6.08
C SER A 6 18.01 36.08 -5.99
N GLN A 7 18.85 35.12 -6.37
CA GLN A 7 18.56 33.68 -6.24
C GLN A 7 19.55 32.94 -5.32
N GLN A 8 19.89 33.52 -4.16
CA GLN A 8 20.81 32.87 -3.21
C GLN A 8 20.42 32.93 -1.73
N HIS A 9 19.23 33.42 -1.36
CA HIS A 9 18.80 33.40 0.03
C HIS A 9 17.43 32.73 0.15
N LEU A 10 17.38 31.68 0.99
CA LEU A 10 16.25 30.82 1.39
C LEU A 10 16.30 29.35 0.94
N ARG A 11 17.50 28.84 0.62
CA ARG A 11 17.86 27.44 0.92
C ARG A 11 18.61 27.41 2.26
N ALA A 12 17.87 27.31 3.36
CA ALA A 12 18.39 26.86 4.65
C ALA A 12 17.22 26.64 5.61
N LEU A 13 17.33 25.60 6.44
CA LEU A 13 16.47 25.25 7.59
C LEU A 13 15.25 24.38 7.27
N ILE A 14 15.42 23.05 7.25
CA ILE A 14 14.80 22.16 8.25
C ILE A 14 15.81 21.02 8.51
N GLY A 15 16.33 20.99 9.74
CA GLY A 15 17.38 20.08 10.17
C GLY A 15 16.86 18.80 10.81
N LEU A 16 17.76 17.80 10.77
CA LEU A 16 17.91 16.63 11.61
C LEU A 16 17.27 16.71 13.01
N LEU A 17 16.53 15.66 13.39
CA LEU A 17 16.35 15.14 14.76
C LEU A 17 16.25 13.61 14.63
N ALA A 18 17.36 12.88 14.76
CA ALA A 18 17.93 12.33 15.99
C ALA A 18 17.13 11.12 16.54
N ALA A 19 17.80 9.96 16.48
CA ALA A 19 17.36 8.67 16.97
C ALA A 19 17.47 8.52 18.50
N ALA A 20 16.91 7.41 18.98
CA ALA A 20 17.11 6.71 20.25
C ALA A 20 16.13 7.00 21.40
N ALA A 21 15.28 6.01 21.67
CA ALA A 21 14.95 5.59 23.03
C ALA A 21 14.93 4.06 23.08
N LEU A 22 15.96 3.50 23.72
CA LEU A 22 16.08 2.10 24.12
C LEU A 22 15.49 1.91 25.53
N LEU A 23 14.95 0.72 25.78
CA LEU A 23 14.97 -0.03 27.05
C LEU A 23 14.19 0.53 28.26
N THR A 24 12.99 -0.03 28.47
CA THR A 24 12.36 -0.26 29.79
C THR A 24 11.45 -1.48 29.64
N GLY A 25 11.44 -2.53 30.46
CA GLY A 25 12.15 -2.90 31.68
C GLY A 25 11.60 -4.27 32.08
N CYS A 26 12.49 -5.18 32.48
CA CYS A 26 12.11 -6.45 33.09
C CYS A 26 11.56 -6.18 34.50
N ALA A 27 10.43 -6.79 34.83
CA ALA A 27 10.04 -7.01 36.22
C ALA A 27 9.58 -8.47 36.37
N GLN A 28 10.53 -9.25 36.86
CA GLN A 28 10.43 -10.63 37.29
C GLN A 28 9.62 -10.69 38.60
N SER A 29 8.63 -11.56 38.68
CA SER A 29 7.95 -11.90 39.94
C SER A 29 7.96 -13.41 40.11
N GLU A 30 8.82 -13.90 41.00
CA GLU A 30 8.75 -15.25 41.55
C GLU A 30 7.60 -15.35 42.56
N PRO A 31 7.00 -16.54 42.70
CA PRO A 31 6.81 -17.06 44.05
C PRO A 31 7.27 -18.51 44.20
N SER A 32 8.11 -18.68 45.21
CA SER A 32 8.19 -19.78 46.19
C SER A 32 7.87 -21.21 45.74
N ALA A 33 8.89 -22.06 45.84
CA ALA A 33 8.85 -23.50 45.68
C ALA A 33 8.13 -24.26 46.82
N SER A 34 7.70 -25.48 46.46
CA SER A 34 7.70 -26.75 47.22
C SER A 34 6.33 -27.40 47.48
N PRO A 35 6.21 -28.75 47.54
CA PRO A 35 6.93 -29.80 46.82
C PRO A 35 5.99 -30.76 46.04
N MET A 36 6.62 -31.52 45.14
CA MET A 36 6.04 -32.58 44.28
C MET A 36 5.44 -33.75 45.09
N PRO A 37 4.49 -34.50 44.49
CA PRO A 37 4.74 -35.92 44.31
C PRO A 37 4.59 -36.35 42.84
N SER A 38 5.41 -37.34 42.48
CA SER A 38 5.67 -37.80 41.13
C SER A 38 4.56 -38.61 40.48
N ALA A 39 4.58 -38.50 39.15
CA ALA A 39 4.32 -39.53 38.14
C ALA A 39 2.85 -39.89 37.84
N THR A 40 2.41 -39.42 36.68
CA THR A 40 1.92 -40.32 35.62
C THR A 40 2.32 -39.70 34.29
N SER A 41 3.13 -40.43 33.52
CA SER A 41 3.32 -40.18 32.10
C SER A 41 1.96 -40.28 31.43
N SER A 42 1.47 -39.16 30.92
CA SER A 42 0.55 -39.13 29.80
C SER A 42 1.18 -38.14 28.84
N GLU A 43 1.60 -38.67 27.71
CA GLU A 43 2.06 -37.94 26.54
C GLU A 43 0.90 -37.05 26.11
N ALA A 44 0.77 -35.89 26.75
CA ALA A 44 0.00 -34.80 26.22
C ALA A 44 0.80 -34.36 25.01
N ALA A 45 0.33 -34.76 23.83
CA ALA A 45 0.63 -34.03 22.62
C ALA A 45 0.35 -32.56 22.93
N THR A 46 1.39 -31.81 23.24
CA THR A 46 1.45 -30.39 22.95
C THR A 46 1.29 -30.31 21.46
N GLY A 47 0.04 -30.37 21.01
CA GLY A 47 -0.34 -29.77 19.76
C GLY A 47 0.10 -28.33 19.91
N SER A 48 1.23 -27.99 19.30
CA SER A 48 1.40 -26.65 18.75
C SER A 48 0.05 -26.22 18.18
N PRO A 49 -0.34 -24.93 18.28
CA PRO A 49 -1.41 -24.44 17.41
C PRO A 49 -1.04 -24.96 16.02
N ALA A 50 -1.94 -25.70 15.38
CA ALA A 50 -1.65 -26.29 14.08
C ALA A 50 -1.13 -25.13 13.23
N THR A 51 0.17 -25.09 12.99
CA THR A 51 0.76 -24.21 12.00
C THR A 51 0.03 -24.64 10.75
N GLY A 52 -0.85 -23.79 10.25
CA GLY A 52 -1.60 -24.07 9.04
C GLY A 52 -0.64 -24.59 7.99
N THR A 53 -1.14 -25.44 7.09
CA THR A 53 -0.34 -25.84 5.94
C THR A 53 0.31 -24.59 5.35
N PRO A 54 1.65 -24.57 5.18
CA PRO A 54 2.33 -23.40 4.64
C PRO A 54 1.71 -23.03 3.29
N PRO A 55 1.71 -21.74 2.91
CA PRO A 55 1.12 -21.29 1.67
C PRO A 55 1.78 -22.01 0.49
N THR A 56 0.98 -22.34 -0.51
CA THR A 56 1.47 -22.90 -1.76
C THR A 56 2.29 -21.87 -2.54
N GLU A 57 3.11 -22.33 -3.48
CA GLU A 57 3.85 -21.45 -4.39
C GLU A 57 2.90 -20.55 -5.20
N GLU A 58 1.74 -21.08 -5.62
CA GLU A 58 0.71 -20.32 -6.33
C GLU A 58 0.13 -19.19 -5.47
N GLN A 59 -0.14 -19.45 -4.19
CA GLN A 59 -0.61 -18.44 -3.23
C GLN A 59 0.42 -17.35 -2.99
N THR A 60 1.69 -17.74 -2.81
CA THR A 60 2.79 -16.80 -2.60
C THR A 60 3.02 -15.93 -3.85
N ALA A 61 3.00 -16.52 -5.04
CA ALA A 61 3.14 -15.81 -6.31
C ALA A 61 1.99 -14.80 -6.52
N TRP A 62 0.74 -15.23 -6.26
CA TRP A 62 -0.41 -14.35 -6.33
C TRP A 62 -0.29 -13.16 -5.37
N ALA A 63 0.13 -13.38 -4.12
CA ALA A 63 0.34 -12.32 -3.15
C ALA A 63 1.42 -11.33 -3.62
N GLY A 64 2.52 -11.84 -4.17
CA GLY A 64 3.57 -11.04 -4.81
C GLY A 64 3.05 -10.18 -5.96
N ASP A 65 2.22 -10.75 -6.84
CA ASP A 65 1.60 -10.05 -7.96
C ASP A 65 0.66 -8.92 -7.50
N VAL A 66 -0.12 -9.14 -6.42
CA VAL A 66 -0.97 -8.10 -5.81
C VAL A 66 -0.11 -6.95 -5.30
N CYS A 67 0.97 -7.26 -4.58
CA CYS A 67 1.88 -6.24 -4.03
C CYS A 67 2.63 -5.47 -5.12
N SER A 68 3.12 -6.17 -6.15
CA SER A 68 3.78 -5.57 -7.32
C SER A 68 2.83 -4.66 -8.11
N SER A 69 1.59 -5.12 -8.37
CA SER A 69 0.56 -4.33 -9.04
C SER A 69 0.19 -3.08 -8.23
N THR A 70 0.10 -3.20 -6.91
CA THR A 70 -0.16 -2.06 -6.00
C THR A 70 0.97 -1.04 -6.06
N SER A 71 2.23 -1.49 -6.06
CA SER A 71 3.41 -0.62 -6.17
C SER A 71 3.48 0.10 -7.53
N THR A 72 3.14 -0.60 -8.61
CA THR A 72 3.10 -0.05 -9.96
C THR A 72 2.06 1.07 -10.04
N LEU A 73 0.83 0.79 -9.62
CA LEU A 73 -0.25 1.77 -9.60
C LEU A 73 0.08 3.00 -8.74
N LYS A 74 0.72 2.81 -7.58
CA LYS A 74 1.22 3.92 -6.76
C LYS A 74 2.20 4.80 -7.52
N THR A 75 3.13 4.20 -8.25
CA THR A 75 4.12 4.93 -9.05
C THR A 75 3.45 5.71 -10.18
N ASP A 76 2.45 5.11 -10.84
CA ASP A 76 1.73 5.78 -11.93
C ASP A 76 0.94 7.00 -11.44
N VAL A 77 0.27 6.89 -10.29
CA VAL A 77 -0.44 8.03 -9.67
C VAL A 77 0.55 9.12 -9.24
N GLN A 78 1.73 8.78 -8.74
CA GLN A 78 2.80 9.75 -8.46
C GLN A 78 3.34 10.41 -9.75
N GLY A 79 3.40 9.67 -10.85
CA GLY A 79 3.72 10.18 -12.19
C GLY A 79 2.71 11.22 -12.67
N LEU A 80 1.42 11.01 -12.40
CA LEU A 80 0.37 11.98 -12.70
C LEU A 80 0.54 13.27 -11.90
N VAL A 81 0.78 13.18 -10.59
CA VAL A 81 1.05 14.36 -9.74
C VAL A 81 2.27 15.13 -10.25
N SER A 82 3.32 14.41 -10.67
CA SER A 82 4.52 15.03 -11.26
C SER A 82 4.21 15.74 -12.58
N THR A 83 3.32 15.18 -13.39
CA THR A 83 2.83 15.79 -14.63
C THR A 83 2.05 17.07 -14.36
N VAL A 84 1.16 17.07 -13.36
CA VAL A 84 0.44 18.27 -12.90
C VAL A 84 1.42 19.35 -12.47
N ALA A 85 2.39 18.99 -11.62
CA ALA A 85 3.37 19.93 -11.08
C ALA A 85 4.30 20.53 -12.15
N ALA A 86 4.63 19.76 -13.19
CA ALA A 86 5.43 20.25 -14.32
C ALA A 86 4.66 21.29 -15.16
N GLY A 87 3.33 21.17 -15.26
CA GLY A 87 2.50 22.03 -16.09
C GLY A 87 2.93 22.02 -17.56
N GLY A 88 2.64 23.09 -18.31
CA GLY A 88 3.03 23.27 -19.71
C GLY A 88 1.86 23.21 -20.69
N ASP A 89 2.09 23.65 -21.93
CA ASP A 89 1.03 23.79 -22.95
C ASP A 89 0.42 22.44 -23.37
N ASP A 90 1.16 21.35 -23.22
CA ASP A 90 0.77 19.97 -23.52
C ASP A 90 0.31 19.19 -22.28
N VAL A 91 0.13 19.84 -21.13
CA VAL A 91 -0.22 19.17 -19.85
C VAL A 91 -1.47 18.31 -19.98
N SER A 92 -2.49 18.76 -20.72
CA SER A 92 -3.72 17.98 -20.93
C SER A 92 -3.44 16.65 -21.63
N ALA A 93 -2.60 16.64 -22.66
CA ALA A 93 -2.27 15.41 -23.40
C ALA A 93 -1.44 14.45 -22.55
N ARG A 94 -0.49 14.99 -21.77
CA ARG A 94 0.31 14.18 -20.83
C ARG A 94 -0.53 13.59 -19.71
N LEU A 95 -1.46 14.36 -19.13
CA LEU A 95 -2.36 13.87 -18.09
C LEU A 95 -3.27 12.77 -18.62
N ASN A 96 -3.84 12.91 -19.82
CA ASN A 96 -4.64 11.85 -20.43
C ASN A 96 -3.82 10.57 -20.67
N THR A 97 -2.60 10.69 -21.18
CA THR A 97 -1.70 9.53 -21.38
C THR A 97 -1.39 8.82 -20.06
N GLN A 98 -1.10 9.59 -19.01
CA GLN A 98 -0.82 9.03 -17.69
C GLN A 98 -2.07 8.44 -17.05
N MET A 99 -3.25 9.01 -17.29
CA MET A 99 -4.53 8.48 -16.80
C MET A 99 -4.87 7.12 -17.43
N GLU A 100 -4.62 6.94 -18.73
CA GLU A 100 -4.77 5.63 -19.37
C GLU A 100 -3.83 4.58 -18.76
N THR A 101 -2.58 4.97 -18.46
CA THR A 101 -1.63 4.09 -17.76
C THR A 101 -2.16 3.70 -16.37
N ILE A 102 -2.70 4.67 -15.61
CA ILE A 102 -3.30 4.41 -14.29
C ILE A 102 -4.49 3.46 -14.39
N LYS A 103 -5.36 3.63 -15.41
CA LYS A 103 -6.52 2.75 -15.63
C LYS A 103 -6.09 1.32 -15.93
N ASP A 104 -5.09 1.15 -16.77
CA ASP A 104 -4.53 -0.17 -17.08
C ASP A 104 -3.95 -0.83 -15.82
N SER A 105 -3.15 -0.10 -15.03
CA SER A 105 -2.59 -0.59 -13.76
C SER A 105 -3.67 -0.92 -12.72
N ALA A 106 -4.73 -0.12 -12.64
CA ALA A 106 -5.87 -0.37 -11.74
C ALA A 106 -6.67 -1.60 -12.16
N ALA A 107 -6.92 -1.77 -13.46
CA ALA A 107 -7.58 -2.93 -14.01
C ALA A 107 -6.75 -4.21 -13.78
N ALA A 108 -5.42 -4.13 -13.95
CA ALA A 108 -4.50 -5.22 -13.65
C ALA A 108 -4.55 -5.61 -12.18
N LEU A 109 -4.45 -4.64 -11.25
CA LEU A 109 -4.57 -4.90 -9.81
C LEU A 109 -5.91 -5.57 -9.45
N ALA A 110 -7.01 -5.03 -9.96
CA ALA A 110 -8.34 -5.59 -9.70
C ALA A 110 -8.49 -7.02 -10.28
N ALA A 111 -7.90 -7.29 -11.44
CA ALA A 111 -7.89 -8.62 -12.05
C ALA A 111 -7.08 -9.61 -11.20
N THR A 112 -5.88 -9.22 -10.74
CA THR A 112 -5.03 -10.03 -9.85
C THR A 112 -5.76 -10.34 -8.54
N ILE A 113 -6.37 -9.35 -7.89
CA ILE A 113 -7.13 -9.54 -6.65
C ILE A 113 -8.35 -10.47 -6.87
N LYS A 114 -8.96 -10.46 -8.06
CA LYS A 114 -10.06 -11.39 -8.40
C LYS A 114 -9.58 -12.81 -8.63
N ALA A 115 -8.38 -12.99 -9.16
CA ALA A 115 -7.76 -14.28 -9.45
C ALA A 115 -7.21 -14.98 -8.18
N VAL A 116 -8.02 -15.03 -7.13
CA VAL A 116 -7.65 -15.65 -5.85
C VAL A 116 -7.39 -17.15 -6.06
N PRO A 117 -6.25 -17.67 -5.59
CA PRO A 117 -5.91 -19.09 -5.69
C PRO A 117 -6.91 -19.98 -4.94
N ARG A 118 -7.03 -21.23 -5.38
CA ARG A 118 -7.90 -22.21 -4.72
C ARG A 118 -7.45 -22.49 -3.29
N GLY A 119 -8.42 -22.66 -2.39
CA GLY A 119 -8.20 -22.86 -0.96
C GLY A 119 -8.06 -21.55 -0.17
N SER A 120 -8.30 -20.41 -0.80
CA SER A 120 -8.21 -19.06 -0.21
C SER A 120 -9.45 -18.19 -0.49
N GLU A 121 -10.46 -18.73 -1.17
CA GLU A 121 -11.62 -17.95 -1.62
C GLU A 121 -12.47 -17.40 -0.47
N ASP A 122 -12.50 -18.12 0.66
CA ASP A 122 -13.30 -17.78 1.85
C ASP A 122 -12.46 -17.08 2.95
N ASP A 123 -11.18 -16.79 2.70
CA ASP A 123 -10.33 -16.09 3.67
C ASP A 123 -10.87 -14.66 3.90
N PRO A 124 -11.11 -14.24 5.15
CA PRO A 124 -11.67 -12.92 5.45
C PRO A 124 -10.75 -11.77 4.97
N GLU A 125 -9.44 -12.01 4.92
CA GLU A 125 -8.45 -11.06 4.40
C GLU A 125 -8.66 -10.74 2.92
N VAL A 126 -9.10 -11.73 2.13
CA VAL A 126 -9.42 -11.54 0.70
C VAL A 126 -10.59 -10.57 0.54
N SER A 127 -11.58 -10.66 1.42
CA SER A 127 -12.73 -9.75 1.40
C SER A 127 -12.32 -8.31 1.72
N ALA A 128 -11.42 -8.12 2.70
CA ALA A 128 -10.88 -6.80 3.02
C ALA A 128 -10.05 -6.21 1.87
N VAL A 129 -9.18 -7.01 1.24
CA VAL A 129 -8.37 -6.59 0.08
C VAL A 129 -9.26 -6.23 -1.12
N ARG A 130 -10.31 -7.03 -1.39
CA ARG A 130 -11.30 -6.73 -2.45
C ARG A 130 -12.03 -5.42 -2.19
N GLN A 131 -12.57 -5.23 -0.98
CA GLN A 131 -13.27 -4.00 -0.62
C GLN A 131 -12.36 -2.77 -0.77
N SER A 132 -11.09 -2.87 -0.36
CA SER A 132 -10.14 -1.77 -0.53
C SER A 132 -9.84 -1.50 -2.02
N SER A 133 -9.75 -2.54 -2.84
CA SER A 133 -9.60 -2.41 -4.30
C SER A 133 -10.81 -1.73 -4.96
N ASP A 134 -12.03 -1.99 -4.49
CA ASP A 134 -13.24 -1.36 -5.02
C ASP A 134 -13.31 0.14 -4.66
N ASN A 135 -12.92 0.48 -3.42
CA ASN A 135 -12.78 1.88 -2.99
C ASN A 135 -11.73 2.62 -3.83
N LEU A 136 -10.61 1.96 -4.12
CA LEU A 136 -9.57 2.49 -5.00
C LEU A 136 -10.09 2.69 -6.44
N GLY A 137 -10.86 1.75 -6.98
CA GLY A 137 -11.49 1.90 -8.30
C GLY A 137 -12.41 3.12 -8.38
N SER A 138 -13.12 3.42 -7.29
CA SER A 138 -13.96 4.63 -7.19
C SER A 138 -13.11 5.90 -7.22
N ALA A 139 -12.03 5.96 -6.41
CA ALA A 139 -11.13 7.12 -6.39
C ALA A 139 -10.43 7.36 -7.74
N ILE A 140 -10.09 6.29 -8.47
CA ILE A 140 -9.50 6.38 -9.81
C ILE A 140 -10.51 6.88 -10.85
N SER A 141 -11.80 6.54 -10.68
CA SER A 141 -12.87 7.07 -11.54
C SER A 141 -13.07 8.57 -11.33
N ASP A 142 -13.02 9.03 -10.08
CA ASP A 142 -13.07 10.48 -9.77
C ASP A 142 -11.85 11.21 -10.37
N LEU A 143 -10.66 10.60 -10.26
CA LEU A 143 -9.44 11.11 -10.87
C LEU A 143 -9.54 11.23 -12.39
N GLU A 144 -10.11 10.24 -13.07
CA GLU A 144 -10.36 10.26 -14.51
C GLU A 144 -11.25 11.45 -14.90
N ALA A 145 -12.34 11.69 -14.15
CA ALA A 145 -13.22 12.82 -14.39
C ALA A 145 -12.49 14.16 -14.21
N SER A 146 -11.63 14.28 -13.20
CA SER A 146 -10.78 15.46 -13.00
C SER A 146 -9.78 15.66 -14.13
N VAL A 147 -9.15 14.60 -14.64
CA VAL A 147 -8.23 14.70 -15.80
C VAL A 147 -8.97 15.18 -17.05
N ALA A 148 -10.17 14.64 -17.30
CA ALA A 148 -11.00 15.09 -18.43
C ALA A 148 -11.37 16.57 -18.33
N SER A 149 -11.52 17.12 -17.11
CA SER A 149 -11.83 18.54 -16.89
C SER A 149 -10.71 19.51 -17.29
N VAL A 150 -9.47 19.02 -17.47
CA VAL A 150 -8.34 19.82 -17.93
C VAL A 150 -8.43 20.10 -19.43
N GLU A 151 -9.13 19.26 -20.19
CA GLU A 151 -9.23 19.40 -21.63
C GLU A 151 -9.95 20.70 -22.01
N GLY A 152 -9.29 21.54 -22.80
CA GLY A 152 -9.81 22.84 -23.21
C GLY A 152 -9.81 23.92 -22.12
N ALA A 153 -9.37 23.61 -20.90
CA ALA A 153 -9.25 24.59 -19.82
C ALA A 153 -8.08 25.55 -20.09
N THR A 154 -8.28 26.83 -19.78
CA THR A 154 -7.26 27.88 -19.96
C THR A 154 -7.24 28.87 -18.80
N GLY A 155 -6.15 29.62 -18.66
CA GLY A 155 -6.00 30.67 -17.65
C GLY A 155 -6.24 30.15 -16.23
N THR A 156 -7.11 30.83 -15.48
CA THR A 156 -7.49 30.41 -14.12
C THR A 156 -8.27 29.10 -14.08
N GLY A 157 -9.05 28.80 -15.13
CA GLY A 157 -9.79 27.55 -15.25
C GLY A 157 -8.85 26.34 -15.31
N LEU A 158 -7.73 26.46 -16.03
CA LEU A 158 -6.69 25.43 -16.08
C LEU A 158 -6.07 25.19 -14.70
N VAL A 159 -5.75 26.26 -13.95
CA VAL A 159 -5.17 26.14 -12.61
C VAL A 159 -6.13 25.42 -11.65
N VAL A 160 -7.43 25.73 -11.73
CA VAL A 160 -8.45 25.05 -10.93
C VAL A 160 -8.57 23.57 -11.31
N ALA A 161 -8.64 23.25 -12.60
CA ALA A 161 -8.73 21.87 -13.07
C ALA A 161 -7.51 21.03 -12.65
N LEU A 162 -6.30 21.58 -12.79
CA LEU A 162 -5.06 20.95 -12.31
C LEU A 162 -5.06 20.76 -10.78
N GLY A 163 -5.65 21.70 -10.04
CA GLY A 163 -5.86 21.58 -8.60
C GLY A 163 -6.77 20.40 -8.24
N SER A 164 -7.87 20.21 -8.99
CA SER A 164 -8.76 19.05 -8.81
C SER A 164 -8.04 17.73 -9.11
N VAL A 165 -7.28 17.66 -10.22
CA VAL A 165 -6.46 16.47 -10.54
C VAL A 165 -5.49 16.14 -9.41
N ALA A 166 -4.79 17.13 -8.86
CA ALA A 166 -3.89 16.91 -7.73
C ALA A 166 -4.62 16.42 -6.47
N GLY A 167 -5.82 16.97 -6.20
CA GLY A 167 -6.67 16.55 -5.09
C GLY A 167 -7.10 15.09 -5.20
N ASP A 168 -7.64 14.70 -6.36
CA ASP A 168 -8.15 13.35 -6.60
C ASP A 168 -7.02 12.32 -6.73
N ALA A 169 -5.85 12.73 -7.22
CA ALA A 169 -4.65 11.89 -7.16
C ALA A 169 -4.22 11.64 -5.71
N GLY A 170 -4.33 12.65 -4.84
CA GLY A 170 -4.12 12.50 -3.39
C GLY A 170 -5.13 11.55 -2.73
N ALA A 171 -6.41 11.63 -3.12
CA ALA A 171 -7.44 10.70 -2.67
C ALA A 171 -7.15 9.26 -3.14
N SER A 172 -6.72 9.09 -4.39
CA SER A 172 -6.31 7.80 -4.95
C SER A 172 -5.10 7.20 -4.21
N LEU A 173 -4.09 8.02 -3.88
CA LEU A 173 -2.95 7.58 -3.05
C LEU A 173 -3.37 7.19 -1.64
N THR A 174 -4.37 7.86 -1.07
CA THR A 174 -4.92 7.53 0.25
C THR A 174 -5.69 6.21 0.23
N ALA A 175 -6.47 5.97 -0.83
CA ALA A 175 -7.13 4.69 -1.05
C ALA A 175 -6.11 3.55 -1.25
N LEU A 176 -5.06 3.79 -2.04
CA LEU A 176 -3.93 2.86 -2.17
C LEU A 176 -3.25 2.55 -0.83
N ALA A 177 -3.01 3.56 0.00
CA ALA A 177 -2.43 3.35 1.33
C ALA A 177 -3.34 2.51 2.23
N SER A 178 -4.66 2.62 2.08
CA SER A 178 -5.63 1.75 2.75
C SER A 178 -5.52 0.31 2.27
N THR A 179 -5.32 0.09 0.96
CA THR A 179 -5.05 -1.26 0.39
C THR A 179 -3.75 -1.85 0.93
N VAL A 180 -2.67 -1.07 0.99
CA VAL A 180 -1.40 -1.49 1.58
C VAL A 180 -1.58 -1.84 3.07
N THR A 181 -2.39 -1.07 3.80
CA THR A 181 -2.69 -1.35 5.21
C THR A 181 -3.48 -2.66 5.36
N ALA A 182 -4.46 -2.92 4.48
CA ALA A 182 -5.21 -4.17 4.48
C ALA A 182 -4.31 -5.38 4.18
N ILE A 183 -3.40 -5.25 3.20
CA ILE A 183 -2.39 -6.28 2.89
C ILE A 183 -1.47 -6.51 4.10
N GLY A 184 -0.97 -5.45 4.74
CA GLY A 184 -0.12 -5.57 5.92
C GLY A 184 -0.82 -6.19 7.12
N ALA A 185 -2.11 -5.88 7.32
CA ALA A 185 -2.93 -6.51 8.36
C ALA A 185 -3.15 -8.00 8.07
N ALA A 186 -3.42 -8.36 6.81
CA ALA A 186 -3.51 -9.75 6.39
C ALA A 186 -2.19 -10.49 6.64
N ALA A 187 -1.05 -9.91 6.23
CA ALA A 187 0.26 -10.50 6.44
C ALA A 187 0.59 -10.72 7.93
N ALA A 188 0.17 -9.80 8.79
CA ALA A 188 0.35 -9.92 10.24
C ALA A 188 -0.55 -10.99 10.88
N ASP A 189 -1.70 -11.29 10.27
CA ASP A 189 -2.56 -12.39 10.65
C ASP A 189 -2.01 -13.71 10.09
N GLY A 190 -0.96 -14.23 10.74
CA GLY A 190 -0.31 -15.49 10.38
C GLY A 190 -1.20 -16.74 10.57
N THR A 191 -2.50 -16.59 10.80
CA THR A 191 -3.45 -17.70 10.96
C THR A 191 -4.15 -18.08 9.65
N SER A 192 -4.30 -17.15 8.69
CA SER A 192 -4.90 -17.44 7.39
C SER A 192 -3.86 -17.82 6.33
N THR A 193 -4.30 -18.56 5.31
CA THR A 193 -3.39 -19.00 4.23
C THR A 193 -2.95 -17.81 3.39
N VAL A 194 -3.86 -16.86 3.13
CA VAL A 194 -3.58 -15.60 2.45
C VAL A 194 -2.66 -14.70 3.26
N GLY A 195 -2.84 -14.61 4.58
CA GLY A 195 -1.94 -13.85 5.44
C GLY A 195 -0.50 -14.37 5.37
N GLN A 196 -0.33 -15.69 5.50
CA GLN A 196 0.98 -16.32 5.35
C GLN A 196 1.56 -16.14 3.94
N ALA A 197 0.74 -16.14 2.89
CA ALA A 197 1.20 -15.89 1.53
C ALA A 197 1.71 -14.45 1.33
N PHE A 198 1.02 -13.45 1.90
CA PHE A 198 1.47 -12.06 1.89
C PHE A 198 2.74 -11.84 2.70
N ASP A 199 2.91 -12.52 3.84
CA ASP A 199 4.15 -12.46 4.63
C ASP A 199 5.33 -13.13 3.90
N ALA A 200 5.06 -14.24 3.20
CA ALA A 200 6.07 -14.98 2.44
C ALA A 200 6.51 -14.30 1.12
N ALA A 201 5.70 -13.39 0.57
CA ALA A 201 5.96 -12.71 -0.69
C ALA A 201 6.97 -11.54 -0.53
N PRO A 202 8.17 -11.60 -1.16
CA PRO A 202 9.18 -10.55 -1.02
C PRO A 202 8.73 -9.16 -1.47
N GLU A 203 7.88 -9.10 -2.49
CA GLU A 203 7.32 -7.86 -3.06
C GLU A 203 6.41 -7.13 -2.06
N CYS A 204 5.84 -7.84 -1.09
CA CYS A 204 5.00 -7.25 -0.06
C CYS A 204 5.83 -6.61 1.05
N SER A 205 7.03 -7.11 1.31
CA SER A 205 7.96 -6.50 2.28
C SER A 205 8.42 -5.10 1.87
N SER A 206 8.60 -4.82 0.58
CA SER A 206 8.96 -3.47 0.10
C SER A 206 7.76 -2.51 0.05
N LEU A 207 6.55 -3.06 0.02
CA LEU A 207 5.31 -2.30 -0.02
C LEU A 207 4.84 -1.87 1.37
N THR A 208 5.01 -2.74 2.37
CA THR A 208 4.41 -2.60 3.72
C THR A 208 5.39 -2.13 4.80
N ARG A 209 6.70 -2.13 4.55
CA ARG A 209 7.76 -1.80 5.51
C ARG A 209 8.55 -0.57 5.07
#